data_AF-A0A662FSI7-F1
#
_entry.id   AF-A0A662FSI7-F1
#
_cell.length_a   1.000
_cell.length_b   1.000
_cell.length_c   1.000
_cell.angle_alpha   90.00
_cell.angle_beta   90.00
_cell.angle_gamma   90.00
#
_symmetry.space_group_name_H-M   'P 1'
#
loop_
_entity.id
_entity.type
_entity.pdbx_description
1 polymer ?
#
loop_
_entity_poly.entity_id
_entity_poly.type
_entity_poly.pdbx_seq_one_letter_code
_entity_poly.pdbx_strand_id
1 'polypeptide(L)'
;MIKILFKYYKYNYTVVDYYKVKIDWKKCIGCMSCVAVCPEVFDIDENEQRAIIKERYRRTLQDFTTGMVPSSIMECIKDAVEICPTSAITMVGSKEE
;
A
#
# COMPACT_ATOMS: atom_id res chain seq x y z
N MET A 1 19.88 30.29 -5.02
CA MET A 1 19.23 29.97 -3.72
C MET A 1 18.38 28.69 -3.74
N ILE A 2 17.83 28.25 -4.88
CA ILE A 2 16.96 27.04 -4.97
C ILE A 2 17.72 25.71 -4.80
N LYS A 3 19.00 25.63 -5.18
CA LYS A 3 19.80 24.38 -5.09
C LYS A 3 20.05 23.90 -3.65
N ILE A 4 20.08 24.82 -2.67
CA ILE A 4 20.32 24.48 -1.26
C ILE A 4 19.05 23.87 -0.64
N LEU A 5 17.87 24.38 -1.00
CA LEU A 5 16.57 23.83 -0.54
C LEU A 5 16.35 22.40 -1.02
N PHE A 6 16.61 22.08 -2.29
CA PHE A 6 16.50 20.70 -2.80
C PHE A 6 17.45 19.73 -2.10
N LYS A 7 18.65 20.19 -1.71
CA LYS A 7 19.63 19.37 -0.98
C LYS A 7 19.26 19.18 0.49
N TYR A 8 18.68 20.20 1.14
CA TYR A 8 18.16 20.14 2.51
C TYR A 8 16.88 19.29 2.61
N TYR A 9 15.99 19.35 1.62
CA TYR A 9 14.79 18.50 1.56
C TYR A 9 15.14 17.01 1.39
N LYS A 10 16.19 16.70 0.63
CA LYS A 10 16.77 15.35 0.52
C LYS A 10 17.44 14.82 1.81
N TYR A 11 17.76 15.69 2.77
CA TYR A 11 18.54 15.32 3.97
C TYR A 11 17.69 14.92 5.18
N ASN A 12 16.40 15.28 5.24
CA ASN A 12 15.48 14.92 6.33
C ASN A 12 14.31 14.02 5.90
N TYR A 13 14.03 13.91 4.61
CA TYR A 13 12.99 13.00 4.10
C TYR A 13 13.67 11.71 3.64
N THR A 14 13.58 10.67 4.46
CA THR A 14 13.98 9.30 4.10
C THR A 14 13.39 8.96 2.73
N VAL A 15 14.24 8.82 1.71
CA VAL A 15 13.80 8.48 0.35
C VAL A 15 13.26 7.05 0.39
N VAL A 16 11.93 6.91 0.34
CA VAL A 16 11.22 5.64 0.25
C VAL A 16 10.79 5.51 -1.21
N ASP A 17 11.31 4.52 -1.92
CA ASP A 17 10.97 4.29 -3.34
C ASP A 17 9.65 3.51 -3.46
N TYR A 18 9.38 2.63 -2.49
CA TYR A 18 8.17 1.82 -2.44
C TYR A 18 7.72 1.51 -1.00
N TYR A 19 6.42 1.25 -0.88
CA TYR A 19 5.80 0.73 0.32
C TYR A 19 5.45 -0.75 0.12
N LYS A 20 5.89 -1.57 1.06
CA LYS A 20 5.39 -2.93 1.19
C LYS A 20 4.04 -2.88 1.88
N VAL A 21 2.99 -3.30 1.18
CA VAL A 21 1.62 -3.37 1.69
C VAL A 21 1.27 -4.82 2.00
N LYS A 22 0.61 -5.08 3.13
CA LYS A 22 0.16 -6.41 3.52
C LYS A 22 -1.29 -6.40 4.00
N ILE A 23 -2.04 -7.43 3.65
CA ILE A 23 -3.41 -7.69 4.10
C ILE A 23 -3.42 -8.93 4.99
N ASP A 24 -3.92 -8.80 6.21
CA ASP A 24 -4.21 -9.93 7.10
C ASP A 24 -5.62 -10.47 6.81
N TRP A 25 -5.69 -11.54 6.02
CA TRP A 25 -6.97 -12.19 5.68
C TRP A 25 -7.74 -12.75 6.88
N LYS A 26 -7.09 -13.00 8.02
CA LYS A 26 -7.80 -13.43 9.24
C LYS A 26 -8.61 -12.28 9.86
N LYS A 27 -8.17 -11.04 9.64
CA LYS A 27 -8.83 -9.82 10.12
C LYS A 27 -9.68 -9.15 9.06
N CYS A 28 -9.40 -9.38 7.79
CA CYS A 28 -10.18 -8.82 6.69
C CYS A 28 -11.60 -9.40 6.73
N ILE A 29 -12.61 -8.54 6.80
CA ILE A 29 -14.02 -8.94 6.84
C ILE A 29 -14.76 -8.71 5.52
N GLY A 30 -14.05 -8.28 4.46
CA GLY A 30 -14.66 -8.03 3.15
C GLY A 30 -15.50 -6.75 3.08
N CYS A 31 -15.24 -5.73 3.92
CA CYS A 31 -16.02 -4.48 3.94
C CYS A 31 -15.83 -3.56 2.72
N MET A 32 -14.87 -3.87 1.84
CA MET A 32 -14.57 -3.14 0.60
C MET A 32 -14.15 -1.66 0.74
N SER A 33 -13.96 -1.12 1.95
CA SER A 33 -13.53 0.28 2.14
C SER A 33 -12.21 0.61 1.44
N CYS A 34 -11.25 -0.33 1.46
CA CYS A 34 -9.96 -0.16 0.78
C CYS A 34 -10.09 -0.05 -0.75
N VAL A 35 -11.05 -0.76 -1.36
CA VAL A 35 -11.32 -0.65 -2.80
C VAL A 35 -11.99 0.67 -3.13
N ALA A 36 -12.88 1.16 -2.25
CA ALA A 36 -13.54 2.44 -2.46
C ALA A 36 -12.56 3.62 -2.43
N VAL A 37 -11.59 3.62 -1.52
CA VAL A 37 -10.63 4.74 -1.38
C VAL A 37 -9.36 4.56 -2.22
N CYS A 38 -8.95 3.32 -2.50
CA CYS A 38 -7.73 3.03 -3.23
C CYS A 38 -7.93 1.89 -4.25
N PRO A 39 -8.80 2.08 -5.26
CA PRO A 39 -9.09 1.07 -6.28
C PRO A 39 -7.89 0.80 -7.19
N GLU A 40 -6.86 1.63 -7.17
CA GLU A 40 -5.64 1.38 -7.93
C GLU A 40 -4.88 0.18 -7.37
N VAL A 41 -4.84 0.02 -6.03
CA VAL A 41 -4.01 -0.98 -5.33
C VAL A 41 -4.80 -2.19 -4.90
N PHE A 42 -6.05 -2.01 -4.49
CA PHE A 42 -6.87 -3.07 -3.89
C PHE A 42 -7.98 -3.53 -4.84
N ASP A 43 -8.32 -4.81 -4.71
CA ASP A 43 -9.48 -5.45 -5.34
C ASP A 43 -10.12 -6.43 -4.35
N ILE A 44 -11.19 -7.11 -4.74
CA ILE A 44 -11.82 -8.18 -3.96
C ILE A 44 -11.62 -9.54 -4.64
N ASP A 45 -11.24 -10.54 -3.85
CA ASP A 45 -11.31 -11.93 -4.28
C ASP A 45 -12.77 -12.36 -4.41
N GLU A 46 -13.15 -12.81 -5.61
CA GLU A 46 -14.53 -13.19 -5.93
C GLU A 46 -15.04 -14.38 -5.10
N ASN A 47 -14.16 -15.26 -4.64
CA ASN A 47 -14.52 -16.49 -3.92
C ASN A 47 -14.55 -16.24 -2.40
N GLU A 48 -13.46 -15.73 -1.85
CA GLU A 48 -13.25 -15.55 -0.41
C GLU A 48 -13.89 -14.26 0.12
N GLN A 49 -14.27 -13.34 -0.77
CA GLN A 49 -14.82 -12.02 -0.42
C GLN A 49 -13.87 -11.26 0.53
N ARG A 50 -12.57 -11.35 0.25
CA ARG A 50 -11.49 -10.68 0.98
C ARG A 50 -10.76 -9.71 0.06
N ALA A 51 -10.22 -8.65 0.65
CA ALA A 51 -9.39 -7.71 -0.09
C ALA A 51 -8.11 -8.40 -0.58
N ILE A 52 -7.72 -8.12 -1.81
CA ILE A 52 -6.48 -8.56 -2.45
C ILE A 52 -5.74 -7.35 -3.01
N ILE A 53 -4.42 -7.46 -3.11
CA ILE A 53 -3.61 -6.49 -3.84
C ILE A 53 -3.77 -6.74 -5.34
N LYS A 54 -3.83 -5.74 -6.21
CA LYS A 54 -3.89 -5.94 -7.66
C LYS A 54 -2.60 -6.55 -8.21
N GLU A 55 -2.74 -7.38 -9.25
CA GLU A 55 -1.63 -8.16 -9.83
C GLU A 55 -0.39 -7.32 -10.15
N ARG A 56 -0.57 -6.11 -10.70
CA ARG A 56 0.52 -5.18 -11.04
C ARG A 56 1.45 -4.80 -9.87
N TYR A 57 1.01 -5.00 -8.62
CA TYR A 57 1.77 -4.69 -7.42
C TYR A 57 2.25 -5.92 -6.66
N ARG A 58 1.82 -7.13 -7.05
CA ARG A 58 2.25 -8.37 -6.39
C ARG A 58 3.66 -8.73 -6.85
N ARG A 59 4.47 -9.29 -5.95
CA ARG A 59 5.78 -9.86 -6.32
C ARG A 59 5.67 -11.23 -6.98
N THR A 60 4.63 -11.99 -6.64
CA THR A 60 4.35 -13.32 -7.19
C THR A 60 2.85 -13.43 -7.48
N LEU A 61 2.48 -14.25 -8.46
CA LEU A 61 1.07 -14.45 -8.82
C LEU A 61 0.24 -15.16 -7.72
N GLN A 62 0.91 -15.80 -6.77
CA GLN A 62 0.28 -16.64 -5.73
C GLN A 62 0.08 -15.88 -4.40
N ASP A 63 0.77 -14.75 -4.19
CA ASP A 63 0.58 -13.93 -2.99
C ASP A 63 -0.37 -12.76 -3.28
N PHE A 64 -1.65 -12.99 -3.01
CA PHE A 64 -2.72 -12.00 -3.15
C PHE A 64 -2.70 -10.95 -2.02
N THR A 65 -1.96 -11.20 -0.94
CA THR A 65 -2.03 -10.42 0.30
C THR A 65 -0.87 -9.45 0.47
N THR A 66 0.19 -9.55 -0.33
CA THR A 66 1.36 -8.67 -0.25
C THR A 66 1.63 -7.99 -1.59
N GLY A 67 1.96 -6.70 -1.54
CA GLY A 67 2.43 -5.96 -2.71
C GLY A 67 3.53 -4.96 -2.43
N MET A 68 4.23 -4.57 -3.49
CA MET A 68 5.14 -3.43 -3.52
C MET A 68 4.48 -2.32 -4.34
N VAL A 69 4.24 -1.19 -3.70
CA VAL A 69 3.49 -0.08 -4.28
C VAL A 69 4.40 1.16 -4.30
N PRO A 70 4.53 1.87 -5.43
CA PRO A 70 5.43 3.02 -5.51
C PRO A 70 5.01 4.13 -4.55
N SER A 71 6.00 4.84 -4.00
CA SER A 71 5.74 5.94 -3.06
C SER A 71 4.95 7.11 -3.66
N SER A 72 4.90 7.22 -4.99
CA SER A 72 4.09 8.22 -5.71
C SER A 72 2.60 8.15 -5.42
N ILE A 73 2.09 7.00 -4.96
CA ILE A 73 0.67 6.80 -4.60
C ILE A 73 0.49 6.45 -3.12
N MET A 74 1.43 6.87 -2.26
CA MET A 74 1.38 6.52 -0.84
C MET A 74 0.12 7.01 -0.12
N GLU A 75 -0.44 8.15 -0.53
CA GLU A 75 -1.64 8.72 0.10
C GLU A 75 -2.83 7.76 -0.04
N CYS A 76 -3.02 7.18 -1.22
CA CYS A 76 -4.02 6.15 -1.51
C CYS A 76 -3.90 4.95 -0.54
N ILE A 77 -2.68 4.44 -0.34
CA ILE A 77 -2.43 3.31 0.56
C ILE A 77 -2.72 3.69 2.01
N LYS A 78 -2.29 4.89 2.41
CA LYS A 78 -2.48 5.41 3.76
C LYS A 78 -3.96 5.54 4.09
N ASP A 79 -4.76 6.08 3.19
CA ASP A 79 -6.22 6.18 3.36
C ASP A 79 -6.86 4.80 3.52
N ALA A 80 -6.42 3.81 2.74
CA ALA A 80 -6.89 2.43 2.87
C ALA A 80 -6.54 1.78 4.22
N VAL A 81 -5.37 2.10 4.78
CA VAL A 81 -4.97 1.66 6.12
C VAL A 81 -5.83 2.32 7.20
N GLU A 82 -6.03 3.64 7.12
CA GLU A 82 -6.76 4.42 8.12
C GLU A 82 -8.26 4.09 8.14
N ILE A 83 -8.88 3.84 6.99
CA ILE A 83 -10.31 3.52 6.90
C ILE A 83 -10.63 2.05 7.22
N CYS A 84 -9.63 1.18 7.33
CA CYS A 84 -9.85 -0.25 7.55
C CYS A 84 -10.40 -0.51 8.97
N PRO A 85 -11.67 -0.94 9.12
CA PRO A 85 -12.32 -1.03 10.43
C PRO A 85 -11.73 -2.10 11.34
N THR A 86 -10.98 -3.06 10.79
CA THR A 86 -10.35 -4.15 11.52
C THR A 86 -8.82 -4.07 11.54
N SER A 87 -8.26 -2.97 11.03
CA SER A 87 -6.81 -2.78 10.88
C SER A 87 -6.12 -3.97 10.20
N ALA A 88 -6.79 -4.54 9.20
CA ALA A 88 -6.29 -5.70 8.44
C ALA A 88 -5.18 -5.31 7.46
N ILE A 89 -5.00 -4.03 7.16
CA ILE A 89 -4.02 -3.54 6.17
C ILE A 89 -2.87 -2.86 6.89
N THR A 90 -1.64 -3.19 6.51
CA THR A 90 -0.42 -2.52 7.01
C THR A 90 0.46 -2.09 5.84
N MET A 91 1.25 -1.04 6.06
CA MET A 91 2.25 -0.57 5.11
C MET A 91 3.58 -0.28 5.81
N VAL A 92 4.70 -0.61 5.16
CA VAL A 92 6.06 -0.32 5.62
C VAL A 92 6.86 0.27 4.48
N GLY A 93 7.47 1.44 4.67
CA GLY A 93 8.36 2.04 3.68
C GLY A 93 9.66 1.26 3.60
N SER A 94 10.12 0.96 2.39
CA SER A 94 11.38 0.23 2.18
C SER A 94 12.23 0.92 1.10
N LYS A 95 13.54 0.72 1.15
CA LYS A 95 14.48 1.13 0.09
C LYS A 95 14.74 -0.07 -0.82
N GLU A 96 14.94 0.16 -2.11
CA GLU A 96 15.41 -0.90 -3.01
C GLU A 96 16.89 -1.12 -2.68
N GLU A 97 17.21 -2.28 -2.10
CA GLU A 97 18.58 -2.77 -1.93
C GLU A 97 18.94 -3.69 -3.11
#